data_AF-A0A2D4HYA1-F1
#
_entry.id   AF-A0A2D4HYA1-F1
#
_cell.length_a   1.000
_cell.length_b   1.000
_cell.length_c   1.000
_cell.angle_alpha   90.00
_cell.angle_beta   90.00
_cell.angle_gamma   90.00
#
_symmetry.space_group_name_H-M   'P 1'
#
loop_
_entity.id
_entity.type
_entity.pdbx_description
1 polymer ?
#
loop_
_entity_poly.entity_id
_entity_poly.type
_entity_poly.pdbx_seq_one_letter_code
_entity_poly.pdbx_strand_id
1 'polypeptide(L)'
;SRRSHRRPGGASATRPAALRRGRAGGYGDFALGNGSADPAWEFTSALFFVASALTTTGYGNMVPLSDWGKIISILYCFVGIPVTILFVRGLLRYLLPILTYRPVQYIHSRWGLPRGHVAIGHSMGLGLATLTLFILIPAVCFWILKDNWTFLESVYFCFISLSTIGLGDFTPRIMSPP
;
A
#
# COMPACT_ATOMS: atom_id res chain seq x y z
N SER A 1 55.00 -29.13 -40.99
CA SER A 1 56.22 -28.31 -41.11
C SER A 1 55.84 -26.84 -41.10
N ARG A 2 56.31 -26.09 -40.07
CA ARG A 2 56.56 -24.62 -39.96
C ARG A 2 55.45 -23.60 -40.36
N ARG A 3 54.89 -22.81 -39.42
CA ARG A 3 55.32 -21.44 -38.95
C ARG A 3 55.53 -20.45 -40.12
N SER A 4 55.12 -19.17 -40.13
CA SER A 4 54.43 -18.22 -39.24
C SER A 4 54.61 -16.82 -39.88
N HIS A 5 53.65 -15.89 -39.78
CA HIS A 5 53.80 -14.40 -39.74
C HIS A 5 52.52 -13.74 -40.31
N ARG A 6 51.96 -12.63 -39.81
CA ARG A 6 52.18 -11.70 -38.68
C ARG A 6 50.88 -10.87 -38.56
N ARG A 7 50.40 -10.62 -37.33
CA ARG A 7 49.44 -9.53 -36.96
C ARG A 7 50.15 -8.14 -37.14
N PRO A 8 49.54 -6.93 -36.94
CA PRO A 8 48.31 -6.58 -36.21
C PRO A 8 47.49 -5.38 -36.78
N GLY A 9 46.38 -5.01 -36.12
CA GLY A 9 45.82 -3.66 -36.22
C GLY A 9 44.29 -3.62 -36.23
N GLY A 10 43.69 -3.12 -35.16
CA GLY A 10 42.25 -2.88 -35.08
C GLY A 10 41.65 -3.21 -33.73
N ALA A 11 42.18 -2.62 -32.66
CA ALA A 11 41.42 -2.47 -31.44
C ALA A 11 40.39 -1.35 -31.66
N SER A 12 39.10 -1.70 -31.69
CA SER A 12 38.04 -0.79 -31.25
C SER A 12 36.93 -1.61 -30.63
N ALA A 13 36.63 -1.25 -29.39
CA ALA A 13 35.52 -1.70 -28.59
C ALA A 13 34.19 -1.63 -29.37
N THR A 14 33.29 -2.59 -29.12
CA THR A 14 32.12 -2.40 -28.23
C THR A 14 31.27 -3.68 -28.22
N ARG A 15 31.26 -4.37 -27.09
CA ARG A 15 30.28 -5.41 -26.71
C ARG A 15 29.04 -4.71 -26.08
N PRO A 16 27.89 -5.39 -25.98
CA PRO A 16 26.62 -4.98 -26.60
C PRO A 16 25.79 -3.99 -25.79
N ALA A 17 25.05 -3.14 -26.51
CA ALA A 17 24.00 -2.25 -26.00
C ALA A 17 22.73 -3.04 -25.59
N ALA A 18 22.83 -3.88 -24.56
CA ALA A 18 21.73 -4.67 -24.02
C ALA A 18 21.37 -4.32 -22.57
N LEU A 19 21.69 -3.10 -22.10
CA LEU A 19 21.41 -2.67 -20.72
C LEU A 19 20.68 -1.32 -20.63
N ARG A 20 19.76 -1.05 -21.57
CA ARG A 20 18.88 0.13 -21.48
C ARG A 20 17.48 -0.07 -22.06
N ARG A 21 16.98 -1.30 -22.05
CA ARG A 21 15.64 -1.66 -22.56
C ARG A 21 14.69 -2.12 -21.45
N GLY A 22 14.78 -1.49 -20.27
CA GLY A 22 14.03 -1.89 -19.08
C GLY A 22 13.24 -0.79 -18.37
N ARG A 23 13.05 0.41 -18.96
CA ARG A 23 12.32 1.49 -18.25
C ARG A 23 11.43 2.39 -19.11
N ALA A 24 11.17 2.01 -20.36
CA ALA A 24 10.40 2.83 -21.32
C ALA A 24 9.14 2.11 -21.86
N GLY A 25 8.63 1.10 -21.15
CA GLY A 25 7.51 0.27 -21.60
C GLY A 25 6.11 0.77 -21.26
N GLY A 26 5.92 2.00 -20.79
CA GLY A 26 4.57 2.46 -20.37
C GLY A 26 4.29 3.97 -20.45
N TYR A 27 5.21 4.77 -21.00
CA TYR A 27 5.05 6.24 -21.02
C TYR A 27 4.64 6.80 -22.39
N GLY A 28 4.67 6.01 -23.46
CA GLY A 28 4.46 6.49 -24.83
C GLY A 28 3.00 6.53 -25.29
N ASP A 29 2.13 5.67 -24.75
CA ASP A 29 0.74 5.55 -25.21
C ASP A 29 -0.24 6.48 -24.49
N PHE A 30 0.20 7.19 -23.44
CA PHE A 30 -0.69 8.02 -22.61
C PHE A 30 -0.95 9.43 -23.17
N ALA A 31 -0.30 9.80 -24.28
CA ALA A 31 -0.31 11.18 -24.77
C ALA A 31 -1.06 11.42 -26.08
N LEU A 32 -1.51 10.37 -26.78
CA LEU A 32 -2.21 10.50 -28.07
C LEU A 32 -3.41 9.55 -28.15
N GLY A 33 -4.49 9.88 -27.44
CA GLY A 33 -5.71 9.07 -27.41
C GLY A 33 -6.96 9.91 -27.16
N ASN A 34 -7.64 10.23 -28.26
CA ASN A 34 -8.94 10.86 -28.35
C ASN A 34 -10.02 10.18 -27.47
N GLY A 35 -10.63 10.90 -26.53
CA GLY A 35 -12.04 10.72 -26.13
C GLY A 35 -12.49 9.46 -25.36
N SER A 36 -11.60 8.58 -24.91
CA SER A 36 -11.93 7.55 -23.92
C SER A 36 -11.42 8.00 -22.55
N ALA A 37 -12.31 8.25 -21.59
CA ALA A 37 -11.91 8.47 -20.20
C ALA A 37 -11.02 7.31 -19.77
N ASP A 38 -9.75 7.58 -19.47
CA ASP A 38 -8.82 6.56 -19.01
C ASP A 38 -9.40 5.87 -17.76
N PRO A 39 -9.65 4.55 -17.78
CA PRO A 39 -10.18 3.82 -16.62
C PRO A 39 -9.21 3.87 -15.42
N ALA A 40 -7.98 4.32 -15.64
CA ALA A 40 -6.99 4.54 -14.60
C ALA A 40 -7.42 5.57 -13.54
N TRP A 41 -8.25 6.56 -13.90
CA TRP A 41 -8.64 7.68 -13.02
C TRP A 41 -10.16 7.78 -12.79
N GLU A 42 -10.83 6.63 -12.60
CA GLU A 42 -12.18 6.64 -12.05
C GLU A 42 -12.19 7.11 -10.58
N PHE A 43 -13.34 7.57 -10.08
CA PHE A 43 -13.48 8.12 -8.72
C PHE A 43 -12.90 7.19 -7.64
N THR A 44 -13.13 5.88 -7.75
CA THR A 44 -12.62 4.87 -6.80
C THR A 44 -11.10 4.79 -6.81
N SER A 45 -10.45 4.85 -7.98
CA SER A 45 -8.99 4.80 -8.08
C SER A 45 -8.35 6.12 -7.64
N ALA A 46 -9.00 7.25 -7.92
CA ALA A 46 -8.60 8.55 -7.40
C ALA A 46 -8.68 8.63 -5.87
N LEU A 47 -9.78 8.14 -5.28
CA LEU A 47 -9.96 8.11 -3.82
C LEU A 47 -8.94 7.17 -3.17
N PHE A 48 -8.62 6.03 -3.80
CA PHE A 48 -7.55 5.14 -3.35
C PHE A 48 -6.17 5.80 -3.42
N PHE A 49 -5.85 6.53 -4.49
CA PHE A 49 -4.61 7.31 -4.58
C PHE A 49 -4.52 8.35 -3.45
N VAL A 50 -5.58 9.14 -3.26
CA VAL A 50 -5.65 10.20 -2.25
C VAL A 50 -5.56 9.63 -0.83
N ALA A 51 -6.24 8.51 -0.55
CA ALA A 51 -6.18 7.83 0.74
C ALA A 51 -4.79 7.24 1.00
N SER A 52 -4.22 6.51 0.04
CA SER A 52 -2.89 5.89 0.19
C SER A 52 -1.75 6.90 0.29
N ALA A 53 -1.87 8.06 -0.37
CA ALA A 53 -0.94 9.17 -0.21
C ALA A 53 -1.06 9.79 1.19
N LEU A 54 -2.29 9.99 1.68
CA LEU A 54 -2.55 10.57 3.00
C LEU A 54 -2.11 9.66 4.16
N THR A 55 -2.33 8.35 4.03
CA THR A 55 -1.91 7.35 5.02
C THR A 55 -0.44 6.98 4.90
N THR A 56 0.31 7.60 3.99
CA THR A 56 1.73 7.33 3.70
C THR A 56 2.03 5.92 3.21
N THR A 57 1.01 5.15 2.81
CA THR A 57 1.18 3.81 2.23
C THR A 57 1.83 3.88 0.85
N GLY A 58 1.38 4.81 -0.01
CA GLY A 58 2.07 5.17 -1.25
C GLY A 58 2.42 4.03 -2.21
N TYR A 59 1.44 3.24 -2.69
CA TYR A 59 1.65 2.08 -3.56
C TYR A 59 2.46 2.29 -4.85
N GLY A 60 2.60 3.54 -5.31
CA GLY A 60 3.41 3.89 -6.49
C GLY A 60 2.87 3.40 -7.84
N ASN A 61 1.77 2.65 -7.84
CA ASN A 61 1.16 2.07 -9.02
C ASN A 61 0.22 3.05 -9.77
N MET A 62 -0.16 4.16 -9.14
CA MET A 62 -0.94 5.26 -9.70
C MET A 62 -0.31 6.58 -9.23
N VAL A 63 0.18 7.38 -10.17
CA VAL A 63 0.90 8.63 -9.90
C VAL A 63 0.46 9.73 -10.86
N PRO A 64 0.36 11.00 -10.41
CA PRO A 64 0.03 12.11 -11.28
C PRO A 64 1.20 12.36 -12.25
N LEU A 65 0.93 12.24 -13.55
CA LEU A 65 1.92 12.47 -14.59
C LEU A 65 2.06 13.95 -14.95
N SER A 66 0.98 14.72 -14.82
CA SER A 66 0.96 16.16 -15.10
C SER A 66 1.71 16.95 -14.02
N ASP A 67 2.42 18.00 -14.44
CA ASP A 67 3.20 18.83 -13.51
C ASP A 67 2.31 19.55 -12.49
N TRP A 68 1.13 20.01 -12.92
CA TRP A 68 0.11 20.55 -12.02
C TRP A 68 -0.42 19.52 -11.03
N GLY A 69 -0.65 18.27 -11.46
CA GLY A 69 -1.11 17.19 -10.57
C GLY A 69 -0.08 16.86 -9.48
N LYS A 70 1.22 16.90 -9.82
CA LYS A 70 2.31 16.73 -8.85
C LYS A 70 2.31 17.85 -7.80
N ILE A 71 2.18 19.11 -8.22
CA ILE A 71 2.15 20.26 -7.30
C ILE A 71 0.97 20.16 -6.34
N ILE A 72 -0.23 19.86 -6.84
CA ILE A 72 -1.43 19.71 -6.02
C ILE A 72 -1.27 18.55 -5.03
N SER A 73 -0.71 17.42 -5.48
CA SER A 73 -0.44 16.27 -4.61
C SER A 73 0.54 16.60 -3.48
N ILE A 74 1.59 17.39 -3.75
CA ILE A 74 2.54 17.84 -2.72
C ILE A 74 1.82 18.70 -1.67
N LEU A 75 1.02 19.68 -2.09
CA LEU A 75 0.27 20.56 -1.18
C LEU A 75 -0.74 19.76 -0.33
N TYR A 76 -1.42 18.80 -0.96
CA TYR A 76 -2.34 17.90 -0.29
C TYR A 76 -1.65 17.10 0.83
N CYS A 77 -0.51 16.46 0.54
CA CYS A 77 0.22 15.68 1.55
C CYS A 77 0.79 16.56 2.66
N PHE A 78 1.28 17.76 2.34
CA PHE A 78 1.85 18.68 3.33
C PHE A 78 0.85 19.09 4.41
N VAL A 79 -0.41 19.35 4.03
CA VAL A 79 -1.47 19.72 4.98
C VAL A 79 -2.14 18.48 5.57
N GLY A 80 -2.38 17.47 4.74
CA GLY A 80 -3.13 16.27 5.10
C GLY A 80 -2.43 15.42 6.16
N ILE A 81 -1.12 15.16 6.01
CA ILE A 81 -0.40 14.27 6.94
C ILE A 81 -0.43 14.81 8.38
N PRO A 82 -0.11 16.10 8.66
CA PRO A 82 -0.24 16.66 10.01
C PRO A 82 -1.66 16.56 10.57
N VAL A 83 -2.68 16.85 9.76
CA VAL A 83 -4.08 16.76 10.17
C VAL A 83 -4.45 15.31 10.51
N THR A 84 -4.05 14.34 9.70
CA THR A 84 -4.27 12.92 9.95
C THR A 84 -3.58 12.46 11.23
N ILE A 85 -2.33 12.89 11.49
CA ILE A 85 -1.62 12.57 12.73
C ILE A 85 -2.37 13.12 13.95
N LEU A 86 -2.83 14.37 13.89
CA LEU A 86 -3.58 14.99 14.99
C LEU A 86 -4.92 14.27 15.22
N PHE A 87 -5.62 13.94 14.14
CA PHE A 87 -6.87 13.18 14.19
C PHE A 87 -6.66 11.80 14.81
N VAL A 88 -5.67 11.02 14.35
CA VAL A 88 -5.35 9.69 14.88
C VAL A 88 -4.98 9.77 16.36
N ARG A 89 -4.21 10.78 16.78
CA ARG A 89 -3.88 10.98 18.21
C ARG A 89 -5.12 11.28 19.05
N GLY A 90 -6.02 12.13 18.56
CA GLY A 90 -7.29 12.44 19.23
C GLY A 90 -8.18 11.19 19.36
N LEU A 91 -8.33 10.46 18.25
CA LEU A 91 -9.08 9.21 18.21
C LEU A 91 -8.50 8.18 19.18
N LEU A 92 -7.17 7.99 19.19
CA LEU A 92 -6.51 7.08 20.11
C LEU A 92 -6.77 7.45 21.57
N ARG A 93 -6.67 8.74 21.93
CA ARG A 93 -6.96 9.20 23.30
C ARG A 93 -8.41 9.00 23.72
N TYR A 94 -9.35 9.07 22.78
CA TYR A 94 -10.76 8.81 23.04
C TYR A 94 -11.06 7.31 23.17
N LEU A 95 -10.46 6.48 22.31
CA LEU A 95 -10.70 5.05 22.26
C LEU A 95 -9.97 4.27 23.36
N LEU A 96 -8.73 4.65 23.74
CA LEU A 96 -7.92 3.92 24.73
C LEU A 96 -8.64 3.75 26.09
N PRO A 97 -9.28 4.79 26.68
CA PRO A 97 -9.99 4.62 27.94
C PRO A 97 -11.19 3.67 27.83
N ILE A 98 -11.88 3.69 26.68
CA ILE A 98 -13.08 2.88 26.42
C ILE A 98 -12.69 1.42 26.17
N LEU A 99 -11.67 1.19 25.34
CA LEU A 99 -11.25 -0.13 24.91
C LEU A 99 -10.31 -0.83 25.89
N THR A 100 -9.53 -0.09 26.69
CA THR A 100 -8.50 -0.69 27.56
C THR A 100 -8.75 -0.41 29.04
N TYR A 101 -8.95 0.85 29.43
CA TYR A 101 -8.99 1.22 30.86
C TYR A 101 -10.27 0.77 31.57
N ARG A 102 -11.45 1.07 31.01
CA ARG A 102 -12.75 0.70 31.58
C ARG A 102 -12.99 -0.81 31.71
N PRO A 103 -12.77 -1.64 30.67
CA PRO A 103 -13.04 -3.08 30.77
C PRO A 103 -12.11 -3.79 31.75
N VAL A 104 -10.81 -3.43 31.77
CA VAL A 104 -9.84 -4.02 32.71
C VAL A 104 -10.22 -3.71 34.15
N GLN A 105 -10.64 -2.47 34.43
CA GLN A 105 -11.10 -2.07 35.78
C GLN A 105 -12.41 -2.76 36.17
N TYR A 106 -13.35 -2.89 35.24
CA TYR A 106 -14.62 -3.60 35.47
C TYR A 106 -14.38 -5.08 35.80
N ILE A 107 -13.54 -5.77 35.03
CA ILE A 107 -13.23 -7.19 35.24
C ILE A 107 -12.50 -7.40 36.57
N HIS A 108 -11.53 -6.53 36.89
CA HIS A 108 -10.85 -6.58 38.20
C HIS A 108 -11.83 -6.39 39.36
N SER A 109 -12.69 -5.37 39.29
CA SER A 109 -13.65 -5.05 40.36
C SER A 109 -14.74 -6.12 40.52
N ARG A 110 -15.09 -6.86 39.46
CA ARG A 110 -16.17 -7.85 39.49
C ARG A 110 -15.69 -9.26 39.85
N TRP A 111 -14.45 -9.62 39.50
CA TRP A 111 -13.91 -10.97 39.64
C TRP A 111 -12.73 -11.09 40.62
N GLY A 112 -12.24 -9.99 41.19
CA GLY A 112 -11.18 -10.01 42.22
C GLY A 112 -9.82 -10.50 41.73
N LEU A 113 -9.64 -10.68 40.42
CA LEU A 113 -8.41 -11.21 39.81
C LEU A 113 -7.26 -10.20 39.92
N PRO A 114 -6.00 -10.67 40.08
CA PRO A 114 -4.83 -9.80 40.10
C PRO A 114 -4.66 -9.05 38.77
N ARG A 115 -4.34 -7.75 38.84
CA ARG A 115 -4.32 -6.81 37.69
C ARG A 115 -3.43 -7.28 36.53
N GLY A 116 -2.32 -7.96 36.81
CA GLY A 116 -1.39 -8.44 35.79
C GLY A 116 -2.01 -9.45 34.82
N HIS A 117 -2.68 -10.48 35.32
CA HIS A 117 -3.29 -11.52 34.49
C HIS A 117 -4.48 -10.99 33.68
N VAL A 118 -5.30 -10.11 34.28
CA VAL A 118 -6.44 -9.48 33.60
C VAL A 118 -5.96 -8.55 32.48
N ALA A 119 -4.91 -7.76 32.72
CA ALA A 119 -4.37 -6.86 31.71
C ALA A 119 -3.79 -7.65 30.52
N ILE A 120 -3.06 -8.74 30.77
CA ILE A 120 -2.52 -9.60 29.71
C ILE A 120 -3.67 -10.24 28.91
N GLY A 121 -4.63 -10.88 29.57
CA GLY A 121 -5.77 -11.50 28.90
C GLY A 121 -6.59 -10.50 28.07
N HIS A 122 -6.84 -9.31 28.61
CA HIS A 122 -7.52 -8.23 27.89
C HIS A 122 -6.72 -7.73 26.69
N SER A 123 -5.40 -7.52 26.85
CA SER A 123 -4.54 -7.08 25.76
C SER A 123 -4.45 -8.11 24.63
N MET A 124 -4.42 -9.41 24.96
CA MET A 124 -4.48 -10.50 23.98
C MET A 124 -5.83 -10.51 23.26
N GLY A 125 -6.94 -10.37 24.00
CA GLY A 125 -8.28 -10.29 23.44
C GLY A 125 -8.45 -9.10 22.49
N LEU A 126 -7.96 -7.92 22.88
CA LEU A 126 -8.00 -6.71 22.06
C LEU A 126 -7.12 -6.85 20.81
N GLY A 127 -5.93 -7.46 20.93
CA GLY A 127 -5.06 -7.76 19.80
C GLY A 127 -5.71 -8.70 18.79
N LEU A 128 -6.34 -9.79 19.27
CA LEU A 128 -7.08 -10.72 18.42
C LEU A 128 -8.29 -10.05 17.75
N ALA A 129 -9.06 -9.25 18.50
CA ALA A 129 -10.18 -8.50 17.95
C ALA A 129 -9.73 -7.51 16.87
N THR A 130 -8.60 -6.82 17.08
CA THR A 130 -8.02 -5.89 16.10
C THR A 130 -7.59 -6.62 14.83
N LEU A 131 -6.91 -7.77 14.97
CA LEU A 131 -6.50 -8.60 13.83
C LEU A 131 -7.74 -9.07 13.04
N THR A 132 -8.76 -9.58 13.71
CA THR A 132 -9.97 -10.05 13.03
C THR A 132 -10.72 -8.91 12.35
N LEU A 133 -10.90 -7.77 13.04
CA LEU A 133 -11.67 -6.64 12.54
C LEU A 133 -11.00 -5.91 11.38
N PHE A 134 -9.70 -5.67 11.47
CA PHE A 134 -8.98 -4.85 10.48
C PHE A 134 -8.28 -5.68 9.40
N ILE A 135 -7.94 -6.95 9.65
CA ILE A 135 -7.27 -7.80 8.65
C ILE A 135 -8.24 -8.83 8.07
N LEU A 136 -8.83 -9.69 8.90
CA LEU A 136 -9.59 -10.85 8.40
C LEU A 136 -10.93 -10.47 7.76
N ILE A 137 -11.71 -9.57 8.38
CA ILE A 137 -13.01 -9.15 7.83
C ILE A 137 -12.82 -8.47 6.45
N PRO A 138 -11.93 -7.47 6.28
CA PRO A 138 -11.66 -6.91 4.97
C PRO A 138 -11.07 -7.92 3.98
N ALA A 139 -10.23 -8.85 4.43
CA ALA A 139 -9.68 -9.90 3.56
C ALA A 139 -10.77 -10.83 3.02
N VAL A 140 -11.73 -11.23 3.84
CA VAL A 140 -12.91 -12.01 3.40
C VAL A 140 -13.74 -11.19 2.42
N CYS A 141 -13.95 -9.90 2.70
CA CYS A 141 -14.66 -8.99 1.80
C CYS A 141 -13.99 -8.90 0.42
N PHE A 142 -12.67 -8.69 0.37
CA PHE A 142 -11.93 -8.65 -0.89
C PHE A 142 -11.90 -9.99 -1.62
N TRP A 143 -11.77 -11.10 -0.88
CA TRP A 143 -11.82 -12.43 -1.46
C TRP A 143 -13.16 -12.74 -2.15
N ILE A 144 -14.28 -12.26 -1.59
CA ILE A 144 -15.61 -12.43 -2.20
C ILE A 144 -15.83 -11.44 -3.36
N LEU A 145 -15.29 -10.22 -3.27
CA LEU A 145 -15.50 -9.17 -4.27
C LEU A 145 -14.55 -9.25 -5.47
N LYS A 146 -13.42 -9.95 -5.35
CA LYS A 146 -12.39 -10.07 -6.39
C LYS A 146 -12.24 -11.52 -6.82
N ASP A 147 -12.86 -11.87 -7.94
CA ASP A 147 -12.86 -13.24 -8.50
C ASP A 147 -11.45 -13.78 -8.82
N ASN A 148 -10.46 -12.90 -8.97
CA ASN A 148 -9.10 -13.26 -9.33
C ASN A 148 -8.12 -13.28 -8.15
N TRP A 149 -8.57 -13.07 -6.91
CA TRP A 149 -7.71 -13.06 -5.72
C TRP A 149 -7.98 -14.28 -4.85
N THR A 150 -6.91 -14.93 -4.40
CA THR A 150 -6.97 -15.94 -3.35
C THR A 150 -7.18 -15.29 -1.98
N PHE A 151 -7.64 -16.07 -1.01
CA PHE A 151 -7.77 -15.60 0.37
C PHE A 151 -6.42 -15.12 0.94
N LEU A 152 -5.33 -15.82 0.63
CA LEU A 152 -3.98 -15.45 1.07
C LEU A 152 -3.55 -14.10 0.51
N GLU A 153 -3.81 -13.84 -0.78
CA GLU A 153 -3.51 -12.55 -1.42
C GLU A 153 -4.34 -11.41 -0.81
N SER A 154 -5.60 -11.69 -0.44
CA SER A 154 -6.46 -10.71 0.23
C SER A 154 -5.95 -10.37 1.64
N VAL A 155 -5.54 -11.36 2.42
CA VAL A 155 -4.91 -11.15 3.75
C VAL A 155 -3.58 -10.41 3.61
N TYR A 156 -2.76 -10.80 2.64
CA TYR A 156 -1.48 -10.16 2.34
C TYR A 156 -1.67 -8.69 1.97
N PHE A 157 -2.63 -8.38 1.09
CA PHE A 157 -2.98 -7.01 0.73
C PHE A 157 -3.38 -6.19 1.95
N CYS A 158 -4.30 -6.69 2.80
CA CYS A 158 -4.71 -6.00 4.03
C CYS A 158 -3.52 -5.73 4.97
N PHE A 159 -2.63 -6.72 5.14
CA PHE A 159 -1.45 -6.57 5.98
C PHE A 159 -0.46 -5.52 5.45
N ILE A 160 -0.09 -5.58 4.17
CA ILE A 160 0.83 -4.63 3.53
C ILE A 160 0.22 -3.21 3.49
N SER A 161 -1.11 -3.10 3.36
CA SER A 161 -1.85 -1.83 3.44
C SER A 161 -1.75 -1.20 4.83
N LEU A 162 -2.13 -1.97 5.86
CA LEU A 162 -2.27 -1.48 7.24
C LEU A 162 -0.94 -1.27 7.94
N SER A 163 0.07 -2.07 7.59
CA SER A 163 1.46 -1.83 8.01
C SER A 163 2.12 -0.65 7.28
N THR A 164 1.42 -0.01 6.34
CA THR A 164 1.92 1.11 5.52
C THR A 164 3.14 0.77 4.67
N ILE A 165 3.41 -0.52 4.41
CA ILE A 165 4.51 -0.95 3.54
C ILE A 165 4.20 -0.62 2.07
N GLY A 166 2.97 -0.88 1.63
CA GLY A 166 2.49 -0.42 0.32
C GLY A 166 3.26 -0.91 -0.91
N LEU A 167 3.53 -2.21 -1.05
CA LEU A 167 4.33 -2.75 -2.16
C LEU A 167 3.76 -2.49 -3.56
N GLY A 168 2.43 -2.44 -3.69
CA GLY A 168 1.74 -2.03 -4.92
C GLY A 168 1.56 -3.13 -5.97
N ASP A 169 1.93 -4.37 -5.62
CA ASP A 169 1.73 -5.60 -6.39
C ASP A 169 0.24 -5.98 -6.48
N PHE A 170 -0.49 -5.86 -5.38
CA PHE A 170 -1.95 -6.01 -5.33
C PHE A 170 -2.62 -4.67 -5.06
N THR A 171 -3.60 -4.30 -5.90
CA THR A 171 -4.42 -3.11 -5.67
C THR A 171 -5.84 -3.32 -6.17
N PRO A 172 -6.85 -2.69 -5.53
CA PRO A 172 -8.25 -2.84 -5.88
C PRO A 172 -8.63 -2.05 -7.14
N ARG A 173 -7.75 -2.03 -8.16
CA ARG A 173 -8.11 -1.49 -9.47
C ARG A 173 -9.24 -2.32 -10.04
N ILE A 174 -10.30 -1.63 -10.47
CA ILE A 174 -11.37 -2.22 -11.26
C ILE A 174 -10.73 -2.42 -12.64
N MET A 175 -10.18 -3.61 -12.89
CA MET A 175 -9.71 -3.93 -14.23
C MET A 175 -10.96 -4.00 -15.12
N SER A 176 -10.96 -3.19 -16.16
CA SER A 176 -11.94 -3.22 -17.24
C SER A 176 -12.11 -4.66 -17.76
N PRO A 177 -13.35 -5.10 -18.05
CA PRO A 177 -13.58 -6.42 -18.62
C PRO A 177 -12.84 -6.56 -19.98
N PRO A 178 -12.48 -7.81 -20.37
CA PRO A 178 -11.76 -8.10 -21.60
C PRO A 178 -12.51 -7.70 -22.87
#